data_AF-A0A538DGT1-F1
#
_entry.id   AF-A0A538DGT1-F1
#
_cell.length_a   1.000
_cell.length_b   1.000
_cell.length_c   1.000
_cell.angle_alpha   90.00
_cell.angle_beta   90.00
_cell.angle_gamma   90.00
#
_symmetry.space_group_name_H-M   'P 1'
#
loop_
_entity.id
_entity.type
_entity.pdbx_description
1 polymer ?
#
loop_
_entity_poly.entity_id
_entity_poly.type
_entity_poly.pdbx_seq_one_letter_code
_entity_poly.pdbx_strand_id
1 'polypeptide(L)'
;MDVSLRICLVTPFLWSQPHDVNEHVAGVADALRERGHSVSVLAPSNRAADLAAGRRALRDGLEAPLIALGPAVPISRRSRIGLPVGVRANLSMALGRGEFDVVHGFEPGLPSLSYLALRDARALSVASFFSPERLGYPPSKAQREKLLARTDALVASSPETAHAAAQRFPGEYRIVAEGVDAELFRPAEKRQLVVLEWRPIERPLARAVQRALRQLPDWELVYLRTKKLAGRPAVPAKLRGRARVRTARDGKSRAPILGEAAIFVPALDGLSRVSLEAAAAGAAIASPPGVQEQPELAAAALARFAENEPLRKQLSEESRRGIAGKTFADVGAELEELYESLGKRRRTPKPPEPLADRDWILADLHLHTSWSADCSVEVEDLLEYAEHAGLGAIAVTDHNVFGGALEAVELARERDLIVIAGEEIKTDNQGEVIGLFLKEEIPRGMSFAETIATIKAQGGLVYLPHPFDRMHSIANPATLHRHLGDIDVFEVYNARLLFEAYNDEALRFARKYNLT
;
A
#
# COMPACT_ATOMS: atom_id res chain seq x y z
N MET A 1 -24.59 -10.43 0.34
CA MET A 1 -23.75 -11.44 1.01
C MET A 1 -22.39 -10.79 1.11
N ASP A 2 -21.93 -10.46 2.33
CA ASP A 2 -20.58 -9.91 2.51
C ASP A 2 -19.57 -10.90 1.94
N VAL A 3 -18.70 -10.39 1.06
CA VAL A 3 -17.66 -11.20 0.46
C VAL A 3 -16.55 -11.36 1.48
N SER A 4 -16.38 -12.56 2.02
CA SER A 4 -15.25 -12.87 2.90
C SER A 4 -13.94 -12.80 2.12
N LEU A 5 -13.13 -11.77 2.37
CA LEU A 5 -11.81 -11.58 1.76
C LEU A 5 -10.72 -12.35 2.52
N ARG A 6 -9.69 -12.78 1.80
CA ARG A 6 -8.43 -13.30 2.37
C ARG A 6 -7.35 -12.23 2.31
N ILE A 7 -7.02 -11.64 3.45
CA ILE A 7 -6.24 -10.40 3.58
C ILE A 7 -4.87 -10.70 4.21
N CYS A 8 -3.81 -10.16 3.60
CA CYS A 8 -2.45 -10.20 4.11
C CYS A 8 -1.99 -8.80 4.52
N LEU A 9 -1.83 -8.55 5.82
CA LEU A 9 -1.23 -7.32 6.33
C LEU A 9 0.28 -7.50 6.48
N VAL A 10 1.09 -6.53 6.06
CA VAL A 10 2.56 -6.63 6.10
C VAL A 10 3.16 -5.44 6.81
N THR A 11 3.86 -5.68 7.91
CA THR A 11 4.56 -4.63 8.67
C THR A 11 6.08 -4.75 8.51
N PRO A 12 6.81 -3.62 8.45
CA PRO A 12 8.26 -3.64 8.34
C PRO A 12 8.94 -3.73 9.71
N PHE A 13 8.19 -3.58 10.81
CA PHE A 13 8.73 -3.46 12.16
C PHE A 13 8.71 -4.78 12.91
N LEU A 14 9.74 -5.01 13.74
CA LEU A 14 9.86 -6.20 14.57
C LEU A 14 8.61 -6.43 15.44
N TRP A 15 7.85 -7.48 15.16
CA TRP A 15 6.66 -7.85 15.94
C TRP A 15 7.00 -8.14 17.41
N SER A 16 8.20 -8.66 17.64
CA SER A 16 8.74 -8.92 18.98
C SER A 16 8.94 -7.68 19.87
N GLN A 17 8.89 -6.46 19.32
CA GLN A 17 9.10 -5.21 20.06
C GLN A 17 7.88 -4.29 19.91
N PRO A 18 7.52 -3.54 20.98
CA PRO A 18 6.48 -2.52 20.88
C PRO A 18 6.81 -1.48 19.80
N HIS A 19 5.83 -1.21 18.94
CA HIS A 19 5.93 -0.24 17.87
C HIS A 19 4.51 0.24 17.51
N ASP A 20 4.32 1.54 17.36
CA ASP A 20 3.03 2.18 17.08
C ASP A 20 2.32 1.60 15.85
N VAL A 21 3.04 1.42 14.75
CA VAL A 21 2.49 0.79 13.53
C VAL A 21 2.11 -0.68 13.76
N ASN A 22 2.83 -1.43 14.60
CA ASN A 22 2.44 -2.81 14.90
C ASN A 22 1.18 -2.87 15.75
N GLU A 23 0.98 -1.92 16.67
CA GLU A 23 -0.27 -1.79 17.43
C GLU A 23 -1.44 -1.48 16.50
N HIS A 24 -1.24 -0.60 15.51
CA HIS A 24 -2.24 -0.33 14.49
C HIS A 24 -2.57 -1.57 13.64
N VAL A 25 -1.54 -2.24 13.12
CA VAL A 25 -1.71 -3.45 12.30
C VAL A 25 -2.43 -4.56 13.07
N ALA A 26 -2.11 -4.74 14.35
CA ALA A 26 -2.79 -5.72 15.20
C ALA A 26 -4.28 -5.39 15.35
N GLY A 27 -4.61 -4.15 15.72
CA GLY A 27 -6.01 -3.75 15.90
C GLY A 27 -6.83 -3.78 14.61
N VAL A 28 -6.23 -3.40 13.47
CA VAL A 28 -6.87 -3.55 12.15
C VAL A 28 -7.09 -5.03 11.81
N ALA A 29 -6.11 -5.89 12.08
CA ALA A 29 -6.25 -7.32 11.82
C ALA A 29 -7.40 -7.93 12.62
N ASP A 30 -7.54 -7.55 13.88
CA ASP A 30 -8.61 -8.05 14.75
C ASP A 30 -9.98 -7.52 14.31
N ALA A 31 -10.08 -6.22 14.01
CA ALA A 31 -11.31 -5.63 13.50
C ALA A 31 -11.79 -6.27 12.18
N LEU A 32 -10.89 -6.51 11.22
CA LEU A 32 -11.23 -7.18 9.96
C LEU A 32 -11.65 -8.65 10.17
N ARG A 33 -11.06 -9.35 11.15
CA ARG A 33 -11.49 -10.72 11.51
C ARG A 33 -12.87 -10.74 12.15
N GLU A 34 -13.18 -9.78 13.00
CA GLU A 34 -14.51 -9.62 13.60
C GLU A 34 -15.60 -9.37 12.55
N ARG A 35 -15.22 -8.79 11.40
CA ARG A 35 -16.09 -8.63 10.22
C ARG A 35 -16.18 -9.87 9.33
N GLY A 36 -15.54 -10.97 9.71
CA GLY A 36 -15.64 -12.25 9.02
C GLY A 36 -14.59 -12.51 7.95
N HIS A 37 -13.57 -11.65 7.81
CA HIS A 37 -12.48 -11.87 6.87
C HIS A 37 -11.38 -12.79 7.44
N SER A 38 -10.67 -13.48 6.56
CA SER A 38 -9.47 -14.24 6.92
C SER A 38 -8.25 -13.32 6.85
N VAL A 39 -7.61 -13.03 7.98
CA VAL A 39 -6.50 -12.07 8.04
C VAL A 39 -5.22 -12.71 8.56
N SER A 40 -4.14 -12.60 7.78
CA SER A 40 -2.78 -13.01 8.16
C SER A 40 -1.85 -11.80 8.25
N VAL A 41 -1.01 -11.74 9.29
CA VAL A 41 0.01 -10.69 9.42
C VAL A 41 1.40 -11.25 9.10
N LEU A 42 2.06 -10.71 8.09
CA LEU A 42 3.46 -10.99 7.80
C LEU A 42 4.35 -9.94 8.47
N ALA A 43 5.29 -10.40 9.29
CA ALA A 43 6.16 -9.49 10.04
C ALA A 43 7.55 -10.10 10.26
N PRO A 44 8.58 -9.28 10.51
CA PRO A 44 9.83 -9.76 11.06
C PRO A 44 9.69 -9.97 12.58
N SER A 45 10.39 -10.96 13.15
CA SER A 45 10.44 -11.15 14.60
C SER A 45 11.75 -11.80 15.04
N ASN A 46 12.23 -11.45 16.24
CA ASN A 46 13.39 -12.07 16.86
C ASN A 46 13.01 -13.04 18.01
N ARG A 47 11.71 -13.24 18.27
CA ARG A 47 11.25 -14.23 19.26
C ARG A 47 11.29 -15.62 18.63
N ALA A 48 11.95 -16.57 19.29
CA ALA A 48 12.07 -17.94 18.80
C ALA A 48 10.71 -18.63 18.60
N ALA A 49 9.74 -18.35 19.48
CA ALA A 49 8.38 -18.87 19.39
C ALA A 49 7.67 -18.37 18.11
N ASP A 50 7.71 -17.06 17.84
CA ASP A 50 7.13 -16.46 16.63
C ASP A 50 7.75 -17.07 15.37
N LEU A 51 9.08 -17.22 15.34
CA LEU A 51 9.80 -17.79 14.20
C LEU A 51 9.46 -19.28 13.98
N ALA A 52 9.30 -20.05 15.05
CA ALA A 52 8.90 -21.44 14.95
C ALA A 52 7.45 -21.58 14.46
N ALA A 53 6.55 -20.73 14.95
CA ALA A 53 5.15 -20.67 14.50
C ALA A 53 5.06 -20.26 13.02
N GLY A 54 5.79 -19.22 12.61
CA GLY A 54 5.83 -18.77 11.21
C GLY A 54 6.34 -19.86 10.25
N ARG A 55 7.38 -20.62 10.63
CA ARG A 55 7.85 -21.75 9.82
C ARG A 55 6.82 -22.87 9.66
N ARG A 56 6.00 -23.14 10.69
CA ARG A 56 4.90 -24.10 10.61
C ARG A 56 3.79 -23.59 9.70
N ALA A 57 3.34 -22.35 9.92
CA ALA A 57 2.31 -21.71 9.09
C ALA A 57 2.68 -21.71 7.59
N LEU A 58 3.95 -21.47 7.25
CA LEU A 58 4.43 -21.54 5.86
C LEU A 58 4.31 -22.93 5.20
N ARG A 59 4.28 -24.00 6.00
CA ARG A 59 4.06 -25.38 5.55
C ARG A 59 2.58 -25.74 5.53
N ASP A 60 1.81 -25.17 6.46
CA ASP A 60 0.42 -25.53 6.74
C ASP A 60 -0.57 -24.50 6.15
N GLY A 61 -0.38 -24.09 4.88
CA GLY A 61 -1.35 -23.26 4.16
C GLY A 61 -1.54 -21.82 4.67
N LEU A 62 -0.63 -21.31 5.51
CA LEU A 62 -0.66 -19.97 6.12
C LEU A 62 -1.83 -19.72 7.07
N GLU A 63 -2.37 -20.75 7.71
CA GLU A 63 -3.43 -20.63 8.72
C GLU A 63 -2.88 -20.16 10.08
N ALA A 64 -2.38 -18.92 10.14
CA ALA A 64 -1.94 -18.31 11.39
C ALA A 64 -2.17 -16.81 11.41
N PRO A 65 -2.59 -16.23 12.56
CA PRO A 65 -2.81 -14.79 12.67
C PRO A 65 -1.52 -13.98 12.48
N LEU A 66 -0.37 -14.55 12.83
CA LEU A 66 0.96 -13.98 12.65
C LEU A 66 1.90 -15.02 12.01
N ILE A 67 2.58 -14.61 10.94
CA ILE A 67 3.56 -15.42 10.23
C ILE A 67 4.88 -14.65 10.25
N ALA A 68 5.74 -15.00 11.19
CA ALA A 68 7.07 -14.40 11.29
C ALA A 68 7.98 -14.97 10.20
N LEU A 69 8.41 -14.11 9.27
CA LEU A 69 9.18 -14.54 8.08
C LEU A 69 10.69 -14.65 8.33
N GLY A 70 11.16 -14.14 9.46
CA GLY A 70 12.55 -14.22 9.90
C GLY A 70 12.95 -13.07 10.82
N PRO A 71 14.22 -13.04 11.25
CA PRO A 71 14.74 -11.95 12.07
C PRO A 71 14.77 -10.64 11.28
N ALA A 72 14.58 -9.51 11.97
CA ALA A 72 14.78 -8.23 11.31
C ALA A 72 16.27 -7.94 11.13
N VAL A 73 16.62 -7.43 9.95
CA VAL A 73 17.86 -6.68 9.75
C VAL A 73 17.59 -5.24 10.19
N PRO A 74 18.53 -4.56 10.88
CA PRO A 74 18.35 -3.16 11.25
C PRO A 74 18.04 -2.29 10.02
N ILE A 75 16.80 -1.82 9.92
CA ILE A 75 16.38 -0.87 8.89
C ILE A 75 16.89 0.50 9.33
N SER A 76 17.96 0.98 8.71
CA SER A 76 18.40 2.37 8.88
C SER A 76 18.27 3.09 7.54
N ARG A 77 18.03 4.41 7.57
CA ARG A 77 18.02 5.27 6.37
C ARG A 77 19.34 5.18 5.56
N ARG A 78 20.42 4.69 6.18
CA ARG A 78 21.75 4.49 5.56
C ARG A 78 22.06 3.03 5.22
N SER A 79 21.20 2.09 5.60
CA SER A 79 21.44 0.68 5.37
C SER A 79 21.25 0.36 3.89
N ARG A 80 22.32 -0.09 3.25
CA ARG A 80 22.28 -0.69 1.90
C ARG A 80 22.03 -2.19 1.96
N ILE A 81 21.91 -2.77 3.16
CA ILE A 81 21.71 -4.21 3.34
C ILE A 81 20.23 -4.52 3.11
N GLY A 82 19.95 -5.22 2.01
CA GLY A 82 18.62 -5.72 1.71
C GLY A 82 18.16 -6.79 2.71
N LEU A 83 16.90 -7.18 2.61
CA LEU A 83 16.36 -8.26 3.43
C LEU A 83 17.13 -9.57 3.18
N PRO A 84 17.37 -10.40 4.22
CA PRO A 84 18.06 -11.67 4.07
C PRO A 84 17.38 -12.56 3.04
N VAL A 85 18.16 -13.33 2.28
CA VAL A 85 17.64 -14.20 1.21
C VAL A 85 16.56 -15.16 1.73
N GLY A 86 16.76 -15.76 2.91
CA GLY A 86 15.76 -16.63 3.54
C GLY A 86 14.45 -15.90 3.87
N VAL A 87 14.51 -14.63 4.29
CA VAL A 87 13.31 -13.81 4.55
C VAL A 87 12.57 -13.52 3.24
N ARG A 88 13.30 -13.21 2.17
CA ARG A 88 12.73 -13.00 0.83
C ARG A 88 12.08 -14.28 0.28
N ALA A 89 12.72 -15.43 0.46
CA ALA A 89 12.17 -16.72 0.04
C ALA A 89 10.88 -17.05 0.81
N ASN A 90 10.88 -16.85 2.13
CA ASN A 90 9.69 -17.03 2.95
C ASN A 90 8.55 -16.08 2.55
N LEU A 91 8.86 -14.81 2.26
CA LEU A 91 7.87 -13.85 1.76
C LEU A 91 7.29 -14.31 0.41
N SER A 92 8.13 -14.70 -0.54
CA SER A 92 7.67 -15.17 -1.85
C SER A 92 6.80 -16.42 -1.73
N MET A 93 7.16 -17.36 -0.84
CA MET A 93 6.35 -18.55 -0.55
C MET A 93 5.01 -18.17 0.10
N ALA A 94 5.00 -17.25 1.06
CA ALA A 94 3.78 -16.77 1.70
C ALA A 94 2.83 -16.11 0.68
N LEU A 95 3.34 -15.19 -0.14
CA LEU A 95 2.52 -14.52 -1.16
C LEU A 95 2.06 -15.47 -2.26
N GLY A 96 2.87 -16.47 -2.62
CA GLY A 96 2.57 -17.44 -3.66
C GLY A 96 1.54 -18.49 -3.24
N ARG A 97 1.55 -18.93 -1.97
CA ARG A 97 0.64 -19.94 -1.43
C ARG A 97 -0.59 -19.37 -0.73
N GLY A 98 -0.55 -18.09 -0.38
CA GLY A 98 -1.57 -17.51 0.49
C GLY A 98 -2.89 -17.19 -0.19
N GLU A 99 -2.95 -17.20 -1.53
CA GLU A 99 -4.16 -16.92 -2.31
C GLU A 99 -4.90 -15.68 -1.80
N PHE A 100 -4.15 -14.63 -1.48
CA PHE A 100 -4.70 -13.42 -0.90
C PHE A 100 -5.48 -12.62 -1.94
N ASP A 101 -6.62 -12.09 -1.55
CA ASP A 101 -7.36 -11.08 -2.31
C ASP A 101 -6.68 -9.73 -2.22
N VAL A 102 -6.18 -9.40 -1.02
CA VAL A 102 -5.53 -8.13 -0.71
C VAL A 102 -4.21 -8.34 0.03
N VAL A 103 -3.16 -7.64 -0.41
CA VAL A 103 -1.89 -7.48 0.33
C VAL A 103 -1.73 -6.01 0.71
N HIS A 104 -1.81 -5.71 2.01
CA HIS A 104 -1.69 -4.37 2.55
C HIS A 104 -0.34 -4.16 3.23
N GLY A 105 0.54 -3.39 2.60
CA GLY A 105 1.86 -3.04 3.12
C GLY A 105 1.86 -1.73 3.90
N PHE A 106 2.37 -1.77 5.13
CA PHE A 106 2.50 -0.61 6.01
C PHE A 106 3.91 -0.04 5.91
N GLU A 107 4.06 1.28 5.79
CA GLU A 107 5.36 1.97 5.71
C GLU A 107 6.31 1.43 4.61
N PRO A 108 5.86 1.32 3.34
CA PRO A 108 6.72 0.86 2.24
C PRO A 108 7.78 1.89 1.82
N GLY A 109 7.75 3.09 2.42
CA GLY A 109 8.79 4.12 2.32
C GLY A 109 10.15 3.73 2.95
N LEU A 110 10.26 2.50 3.45
CA LEU A 110 11.44 1.90 4.07
C LEU A 110 11.92 0.66 3.27
N PRO A 111 13.24 0.37 3.22
CA PRO A 111 13.77 -0.84 2.61
C PRO A 111 13.39 -2.07 3.47
N SER A 112 12.22 -2.63 3.21
CA SER A 112 11.53 -3.47 4.19
C SER A 112 10.66 -4.58 3.58
N LEU A 113 10.05 -5.39 4.45
CA LEU A 113 9.13 -6.46 4.06
C LEU A 113 7.92 -5.90 3.32
N SER A 114 7.36 -4.77 3.78
CA SER A 114 6.22 -4.12 3.15
C SER A 114 6.52 -3.70 1.71
N TYR A 115 7.68 -3.08 1.47
CA TYR A 115 8.10 -2.72 0.11
C TYR A 115 8.17 -3.94 -0.81
N LEU A 116 8.86 -5.00 -0.38
CA LEU A 116 8.97 -6.22 -1.19
C LEU A 116 7.62 -6.91 -1.39
N ALA A 117 6.77 -6.91 -0.37
CA ALA A 117 5.47 -7.55 -0.44
C ALA A 117 4.59 -6.87 -1.48
N LEU A 118 4.53 -5.53 -1.50
CA LEU A 118 3.76 -4.79 -2.50
C LEU A 118 4.32 -4.97 -3.91
N ARG A 119 5.65 -4.97 -4.05
CA ARG A 119 6.29 -5.19 -5.35
C ARG A 119 6.00 -6.58 -5.91
N ASP A 120 6.00 -7.60 -5.06
CA ASP A 120 5.95 -9.01 -5.45
C ASP A 120 4.53 -9.62 -5.33
N ALA A 121 3.55 -8.88 -4.78
CA ALA A 121 2.17 -9.32 -4.60
C ALA A 121 1.49 -9.65 -5.93
N ARG A 122 0.74 -10.75 -5.94
CA ARG A 122 -0.20 -11.13 -7.01
C ARG A 122 -1.64 -10.72 -6.69
N ALA A 123 -1.89 -10.29 -5.46
CA ALA A 123 -3.17 -9.79 -4.98
C ALA A 123 -3.34 -8.30 -5.30
N LEU A 124 -4.56 -7.76 -5.14
CA LEU A 124 -4.75 -6.31 -5.05
C LEU A 124 -3.91 -5.79 -3.88
N SER A 125 -3.31 -4.60 -4.01
CA SER A 125 -2.35 -4.13 -3.02
C SER A 125 -2.56 -2.70 -2.58
N VAL A 126 -2.37 -2.49 -1.28
CA VAL A 126 -2.61 -1.21 -0.61
C VAL A 126 -1.35 -0.80 0.14
N ALA A 127 -0.97 0.47 0.04
CA ALA A 127 0.20 1.03 0.72
C ALA A 127 -0.23 2.09 1.74
N SER A 128 0.01 1.86 3.03
CA SER A 128 -0.26 2.85 4.08
C SER A 128 0.99 3.53 4.60
N PHE A 129 0.94 4.85 4.75
CA PHE A 129 2.01 5.69 5.29
C PHE A 129 1.58 6.36 6.61
N PHE A 130 2.41 6.30 7.65
CA PHE A 130 2.12 6.84 8.99
C PHE A 130 3.07 7.96 9.43
N SER A 131 4.13 8.21 8.68
CA SER A 131 5.13 9.21 9.05
C SER A 131 5.66 9.99 7.85
N PRO A 132 5.67 11.34 7.91
CA PRO A 132 6.25 12.17 6.86
C PRO A 132 7.77 12.00 6.75
N GLU A 133 8.42 11.38 7.75
CA GLU A 133 9.87 11.20 7.74
C GLU A 133 10.33 9.82 7.23
N ARG A 134 9.43 8.85 7.08
CA ARG A 134 9.77 7.46 6.72
C ARG A 134 9.54 7.18 5.24
N LEU A 135 9.90 8.14 4.39
CA LEU A 135 9.62 8.12 2.94
C LEU A 135 10.85 7.92 2.06
N GLY A 136 12.04 7.77 2.64
CA GLY A 136 13.32 7.81 1.90
C GLY A 136 13.53 6.72 0.85
N TYR A 137 12.81 5.60 0.92
CA TYR A 137 13.00 4.42 0.07
C TYR A 137 11.74 4.11 -0.76
N PRO A 138 11.85 3.60 -2.00
CA PRO A 138 13.09 3.35 -2.73
C PRO A 138 13.75 4.63 -3.26
N PRO A 139 15.10 4.69 -3.26
CA PRO A 139 15.85 5.89 -3.60
C PRO A 139 15.73 6.26 -5.08
N SER A 140 15.66 5.29 -6.00
CA SER A 140 15.59 5.56 -7.44
C SER A 140 14.17 5.82 -7.91
N LYS A 141 14.03 6.71 -8.91
CA LYS A 141 12.72 7.04 -9.52
C LYS A 141 12.07 5.80 -10.13
N ALA A 142 12.83 5.03 -10.91
CA ALA A 142 12.36 3.78 -11.52
C ALA A 142 11.83 2.76 -10.50
N GLN A 143 12.46 2.62 -9.33
CA GLN A 143 11.96 1.73 -8.27
C GLN A 143 10.66 2.24 -7.63
N ARG A 144 10.48 3.57 -7.53
CA ARG A 144 9.23 4.16 -7.04
C ARG A 144 8.10 3.97 -8.04
N GLU A 145 8.38 4.22 -9.31
CA GLU A 145 7.43 3.96 -10.40
C GLU A 145 7.03 2.49 -10.44
N LYS A 146 7.98 1.56 -10.25
CA LYS A 146 7.67 0.13 -10.13
C LYS A 146 6.77 -0.20 -8.93
N LEU A 147 7.01 0.41 -7.77
CA LEU A 147 6.13 0.22 -6.61
C LEU A 147 4.72 0.75 -6.89
N LEU A 148 4.62 1.96 -7.43
CA LEU A 148 3.34 2.60 -7.78
C LEU A 148 2.58 1.79 -8.83
N ALA A 149 3.29 1.24 -9.82
CA ALA A 149 2.71 0.36 -10.84
C ALA A 149 2.04 -0.89 -10.26
N ARG A 150 2.49 -1.33 -9.08
CA ARG A 150 1.94 -2.50 -8.40
C ARG A 150 0.89 -2.14 -7.37
N THR A 151 0.81 -0.88 -6.94
CA THR A 151 -0.03 -0.42 -5.83
C THR A 151 -1.39 0.07 -6.34
N ASP A 152 -2.49 -0.50 -5.83
CA ASP A 152 -3.85 -0.14 -6.26
C ASP A 152 -4.44 1.03 -5.49
N ALA A 153 -4.03 1.20 -4.23
CA ALA A 153 -4.47 2.30 -3.38
C ALA A 153 -3.34 2.79 -2.47
N LEU A 154 -3.27 4.11 -2.33
CA LEU A 154 -2.39 4.80 -1.39
C LEU A 154 -3.22 5.31 -0.23
N VAL A 155 -2.76 5.03 0.99
CA VAL A 155 -3.41 5.41 2.24
C VAL A 155 -2.43 6.19 3.10
N ALA A 156 -2.90 7.23 3.77
CA ALA A 156 -2.10 7.99 4.72
C ALA A 156 -2.86 8.18 6.04
N SER A 157 -2.13 8.16 7.16
CA SER A 157 -2.72 8.32 8.49
C SER A 157 -3.24 9.73 8.78
N SER A 158 -2.78 10.73 8.02
CA SER A 158 -3.16 12.13 8.17
C SER A 158 -2.93 12.91 6.87
N PRO A 159 -3.57 14.09 6.70
CA PRO A 159 -3.33 14.98 5.56
C PRO A 159 -1.87 15.41 5.42
N GLU A 160 -1.17 15.65 6.52
CA GLU A 160 0.25 16.02 6.53
C GLU A 160 1.12 14.87 6.01
N THR A 161 0.82 13.64 6.43
CA THR A 161 1.51 12.45 5.95
C THR A 161 1.23 12.20 4.48
N ALA A 162 -0.02 12.40 4.02
CA ALA A 162 -0.38 12.31 2.60
C ALA A 162 0.39 13.34 1.77
N HIS A 163 0.44 14.60 2.23
CA HIS A 163 1.18 15.66 1.54
C HIS A 163 2.67 15.31 1.40
N ALA A 164 3.32 14.87 2.49
CA ALA A 164 4.72 14.47 2.45
C ALA A 164 4.95 13.23 1.56
N ALA A 165 4.06 12.23 1.63
CA ALA A 165 4.14 11.02 0.82
C ALA A 165 3.94 11.31 -0.68
N ALA A 166 2.98 12.16 -1.04
CA ALA A 166 2.67 12.53 -2.42
C ALA A 166 3.83 13.21 -3.15
N GLN A 167 4.69 13.95 -2.44
CA GLN A 167 5.91 14.52 -3.01
C GLN A 167 6.88 13.46 -3.55
N ARG A 168 6.81 12.23 -3.01
CA ARG A 168 7.72 11.15 -3.36
C ARG A 168 7.05 10.01 -4.12
N PHE A 169 5.79 9.75 -3.80
CA PHE A 169 4.93 8.72 -4.38
C PHE A 169 3.66 9.42 -4.90
N PRO A 170 3.72 10.00 -6.11
CA PRO A 170 2.58 10.72 -6.67
C PRO A 170 1.36 9.79 -6.81
N GLY A 171 0.19 10.30 -6.44
CA GLY A 171 -1.07 9.58 -6.54
C GLY A 171 -2.12 10.18 -5.61
N GLU A 172 -3.34 9.65 -5.69
CA GLU A 172 -4.45 10.03 -4.82
C GLU A 172 -4.38 9.21 -3.53
N TYR A 173 -4.48 9.91 -2.39
CA TYR A 173 -4.40 9.30 -1.06
C TYR A 173 -5.77 9.31 -0.38
N ARG A 174 -6.20 8.14 0.10
CA ARG A 174 -7.28 8.06 1.08
C ARG A 174 -6.72 8.32 2.47
N ILE A 175 -7.35 9.20 3.23
CA ILE A 175 -6.96 9.47 4.62
C ILE A 175 -7.71 8.50 5.52
N VAL A 176 -6.99 7.55 6.11
CA VAL A 176 -7.52 6.59 7.09
C VAL A 176 -6.82 6.84 8.40
N ALA A 177 -7.55 7.23 9.43
CA ALA A 177 -6.96 7.59 10.71
C ALA A 177 -6.23 6.41 11.38
N GLU A 178 -5.30 6.72 12.28
CA GLU A 178 -4.80 5.71 13.20
C GLU A 178 -5.93 5.17 14.08
N GLY A 179 -6.09 3.85 14.13
CA GLY A 179 -7.07 3.20 15.01
C GLY A 179 -6.69 3.25 16.50
N VAL A 180 -7.69 3.38 17.37
CA VAL A 180 -7.60 3.24 18.84
C VAL A 180 -8.55 2.17 19.37
N ASP A 181 -8.11 1.46 20.42
CA ASP A 181 -8.94 0.52 21.18
C ASP A 181 -9.74 1.29 22.24
N ALA A 182 -11.01 1.57 21.94
CA ALA A 182 -11.87 2.36 22.81
C ALA A 182 -12.19 1.66 24.14
N GLU A 183 -12.15 0.33 24.17
CA GLU A 183 -12.42 -0.47 25.37
C GLU A 183 -11.21 -0.49 26.29
N LEU A 184 -10.02 -0.72 25.74
CA LEU A 184 -8.76 -0.68 26.49
C LEU A 184 -8.53 0.70 27.12
N PHE A 185 -8.84 1.77 26.38
CA PHE A 185 -8.71 3.15 26.82
C PHE A 185 -10.03 3.74 27.30
N ARG A 186 -10.96 2.93 27.84
CA ARG A 186 -12.15 3.48 28.50
C ARG A 186 -11.76 4.39 29.68
N PRO A 187 -12.44 5.53 29.92
CA PRO A 187 -12.09 6.41 31.02
C PRO A 187 -12.18 5.72 32.38
N ALA A 188 -11.21 6.02 33.23
CA ALA A 188 -11.20 5.64 34.65
C ALA A 188 -11.44 6.89 35.52
N GLU A 189 -11.48 6.69 36.84
CA GLU A 189 -11.56 7.78 37.81
C GLU A 189 -10.36 8.74 37.63
N LYS A 190 -10.68 10.01 37.38
CA LYS A 190 -9.66 11.03 37.08
C LYS A 190 -9.03 11.55 38.36
N ARG A 191 -7.70 11.44 38.43
CA ARG A 191 -6.89 12.07 39.48
C ARG A 191 -6.44 13.45 39.01
N GLN A 192 -6.02 14.30 39.94
CA GLN A 192 -5.30 15.55 39.64
C GLN A 192 -3.89 15.23 39.11
N LEU A 193 -3.84 14.54 37.97
CA LEU A 193 -2.64 13.99 37.36
C LEU A 193 -2.47 14.59 35.97
N VAL A 194 -1.30 15.20 35.76
CA VAL A 194 -0.80 15.58 34.45
C VAL A 194 0.10 14.47 33.93
N VAL A 195 -0.17 14.00 32.72
CA VAL A 195 0.75 13.15 31.97
C VAL A 195 1.39 13.97 30.86
N LEU A 196 2.71 14.10 30.88
CA LEU A 196 3.49 14.71 29.81
C LEU A 196 4.17 13.60 29.01
N GLU A 197 3.85 13.46 27.71
CA GLU A 197 4.72 12.67 26.84
C GLU A 197 6.08 13.36 26.79
N TRP A 198 7.12 12.64 27.23
CA TRP A 198 8.44 13.22 27.45
C TRP A 198 9.43 12.77 26.37
N ARG A 199 10.11 13.76 25.80
CA ARG A 199 11.25 13.59 24.89
C ARG A 199 12.50 14.26 25.48
N PRO A 200 13.68 13.62 25.41
CA PRO A 200 14.93 14.21 25.92
C PRO A 200 15.30 15.56 25.27
N ILE A 201 14.93 15.74 24.00
CA ILE A 201 15.26 16.93 23.19
C ILE A 201 14.31 18.10 23.45
N GLU A 202 13.09 17.84 23.92
CA GLU A 202 12.04 18.85 24.14
C GLU A 202 12.12 19.49 25.54
N ARG A 203 13.31 19.97 25.91
CA ARG A 203 13.53 20.63 27.21
C ARG A 203 12.66 21.86 27.42
N PRO A 204 12.39 22.73 26.41
CA PRO A 204 11.52 23.89 26.59
C PRO A 204 10.11 23.52 27.06
N LEU A 205 9.45 22.57 26.39
CA LEU A 205 8.11 22.08 26.76
C LEU A 205 8.09 21.51 28.17
N ALA A 206 9.05 20.62 28.49
CA ALA A 206 9.14 20.04 29.82
C ALA A 206 9.34 21.10 30.92
N ARG A 207 10.16 22.14 30.66
CA ARG A 207 10.37 23.27 31.59
C ARG A 207 9.12 24.12 31.75
N ALA A 208 8.37 24.37 30.68
CA ALA A 208 7.13 25.13 30.71
C ALA A 208 6.08 24.42 31.59
N VAL A 209 5.83 23.13 31.35
CA VAL A 209 4.93 22.29 32.16
C VAL A 209 5.35 22.26 33.63
N GLN A 210 6.65 22.07 33.89
CA GLN A 210 7.19 22.12 35.25
C GLN A 210 6.95 23.48 35.94
N ARG A 211 7.05 24.59 35.21
CA ARG A 211 6.84 25.93 35.76
C ARG A 211 5.39 26.13 36.19
N ALA A 212 4.43 25.71 35.36
CA ALA A 212 3.01 25.75 35.70
C ALA A 212 2.70 24.88 36.92
N LEU A 213 3.18 23.63 36.94
CA LEU A 213 2.91 22.71 38.05
C LEU A 213 3.51 23.15 39.40
N ARG A 214 4.54 24.00 39.43
CA ARG A 214 5.03 24.58 40.69
C ARG A 214 4.00 25.44 41.41
N GLN A 215 3.01 25.96 40.68
CA GLN A 215 1.91 26.76 41.22
C GLN A 215 0.66 25.92 41.53
N LEU A 216 0.69 24.62 41.23
CA LEU A 216 -0.42 23.68 41.43
C LEU A 216 0.03 22.57 42.40
N PRO A 217 -0.03 22.78 43.73
CA PRO A 217 0.59 21.88 44.71
C PRO A 217 -0.05 20.49 44.77
N ASP A 218 -1.36 20.40 44.55
CA ASP A 218 -2.14 19.16 44.65
C ASP A 218 -2.03 18.27 43.40
N TRP A 219 -1.45 18.80 42.33
CA TRP A 219 -1.33 18.08 41.06
C TRP A 219 -0.06 17.22 40.99
N GLU A 220 -0.21 15.99 40.51
CA GLU A 220 0.89 15.08 40.22
C GLU A 220 1.36 15.19 38.76
N LEU A 221 2.59 14.78 38.50
CA LEU A 221 3.17 14.73 37.15
C LEU A 221 3.72 13.35 36.84
N VAL A 222 3.34 12.78 35.71
CA VAL A 222 4.00 11.63 35.11
C VAL A 222 4.71 12.07 33.82
N TYR A 223 6.03 11.89 33.79
CA TYR A 223 6.79 11.90 32.55
C TYR A 223 6.61 10.53 31.87
N LEU A 224 5.78 10.50 30.83
CA LEU A 224 5.51 9.31 30.05
C LEU A 224 6.57 9.15 28.96
N ARG A 225 7.32 8.05 29.01
CA ARG A 225 8.30 7.69 27.99
C ARG A 225 7.76 6.58 27.12
N THR A 226 7.56 6.89 25.85
CA THR A 226 7.04 5.96 24.83
C THR A 226 8.16 5.26 24.05
N LYS A 227 9.42 5.68 24.23
CA LYS A 227 10.62 5.08 23.63
C LYS A 227 11.55 4.47 24.69
N LYS A 228 12.56 3.71 24.24
CA LYS A 228 13.62 3.16 25.12
C LYS A 228 14.33 4.28 25.89
N LEU A 229 14.95 3.91 27.02
CA LEU A 229 15.64 4.86 27.90
C LEU A 229 16.74 5.61 27.14
N ALA A 230 16.51 6.89 26.87
CA ALA A 230 17.48 7.80 26.25
C ALA A 230 17.92 8.95 27.19
N GLY A 231 17.38 8.98 28.41
CA GLY A 231 17.68 9.99 29.41
C GLY A 231 16.70 10.00 30.57
N ARG A 232 16.95 10.90 31.53
CA ARG A 232 16.06 11.16 32.66
C ARG A 232 15.64 12.63 32.65
N PRO A 233 14.36 12.95 32.86
CA PRO A 233 13.92 14.33 33.04
C PRO A 233 14.55 14.90 34.31
N ALA A 234 14.96 16.17 34.26
CA ALA A 234 15.35 16.90 35.45
C ALA A 234 14.08 17.23 36.27
N VAL A 235 14.01 16.80 37.53
CA VAL A 235 12.86 17.07 38.41
C VAL A 235 13.20 18.21 39.39
N PRO A 236 12.53 19.37 39.29
CA PRO A 236 12.72 20.48 40.23
C PRO A 236 12.42 20.09 41.68
N ALA A 237 13.06 20.74 42.65
CA ALA A 237 12.87 20.47 44.08
C ALA A 237 11.38 20.51 44.51
N LYS A 238 10.62 21.52 44.05
CA LYS A 238 9.18 21.68 44.34
C LYS A 238 8.27 20.58 43.76
N LEU A 239 8.78 19.74 42.85
CA LEU A 239 8.06 18.62 42.25
C LEU A 239 8.54 17.26 42.78
N ARG A 240 9.55 17.24 43.67
CA ARG A 240 10.00 15.99 44.30
C ARG A 240 8.86 15.39 45.12
N GLY A 241 8.70 14.07 45.05
CA GLY A 241 7.60 13.35 45.72
C GLY A 241 6.31 13.25 44.89
N ARG A 242 6.03 14.21 44.01
CA ARG A 242 4.81 14.24 43.16
C ARG A 242 5.05 14.18 41.65
N ALA A 243 6.31 14.12 41.22
CA ALA A 243 6.69 13.84 39.84
C ALA A 243 7.32 12.45 39.71
N ARG A 244 6.81 11.63 38.79
CA ARG A 244 7.25 10.26 38.52
C ARG A 244 7.61 10.09 37.05
N VAL A 245 8.51 9.15 36.77
CA VAL A 245 8.84 8.77 35.39
C VAL A 245 8.29 7.37 35.13
N ARG A 246 7.49 7.22 34.08
CA ARG A 246 6.95 5.93 33.65
C ARG A 246 7.38 5.65 32.22
N THR A 247 7.79 4.41 31.96
CA THR A 247 8.06 3.93 30.60
C THR A 247 6.94 2.99 30.21
N ALA A 248 6.16 3.36 29.21
CA ALA A 248 5.07 2.57 28.67
C ALA A 248 5.15 2.68 27.14
N ARG A 249 5.52 1.56 26.50
CA ARG A 249 5.88 1.51 25.07
C ARG A 249 4.79 0.87 24.21
N ASP A 250 3.79 0.26 24.83
CA ASP A 250 2.62 -0.33 24.19
C ASP A 250 1.34 0.20 24.84
N GLY A 251 0.20 0.06 24.15
CA GLY A 251 -1.08 0.60 24.60
C GLY A 251 -1.51 0.02 25.95
N LYS A 252 -1.28 -1.28 26.17
CA LYS A 252 -1.61 -1.96 27.44
C LYS A 252 -0.90 -1.34 28.64
N SER A 253 0.37 -0.94 28.49
CA SER A 253 1.10 -0.24 29.55
C SER A 253 0.75 1.25 29.67
N ARG A 254 0.24 1.88 28.60
CA ARG A 254 -0.19 3.29 28.60
C ARG A 254 -1.59 3.46 29.19
N ALA A 255 -2.51 2.53 28.93
CA ALA A 255 -3.91 2.57 29.35
C ALA A 255 -4.15 2.94 30.82
N PRO A 256 -3.53 2.27 31.83
CA PRO A 256 -3.75 2.64 33.23
C PRO A 256 -3.22 4.05 33.57
N ILE A 257 -2.15 4.50 32.90
CA ILE A 257 -1.57 5.84 33.13
C ILE A 257 -2.48 6.92 32.56
N LEU A 258 -2.98 6.73 31.33
CA LEU A 258 -3.86 7.68 30.65
C LEU A 258 -5.27 7.67 31.21
N GLY A 259 -5.76 6.50 31.67
CA GLY A 259 -7.05 6.33 32.31
C GLY A 259 -7.22 7.22 33.54
N GLU A 260 -6.19 7.31 34.40
CA GLU A 260 -6.20 8.15 35.60
C GLU A 260 -5.89 9.64 35.32
N ALA A 261 -5.33 9.97 34.15
CA ALA A 261 -4.88 11.32 33.83
C ALA A 261 -6.06 12.26 33.55
N ALA A 262 -6.10 13.40 34.27
CA ALA A 262 -7.05 14.46 33.98
C ALA A 262 -6.58 15.36 32.82
N ILE A 263 -5.27 15.55 32.68
CA ILE A 263 -4.66 16.38 31.62
C ILE A 263 -3.53 15.60 30.96
N PHE A 264 -3.53 15.56 29.63
CA PHE A 264 -2.43 15.04 28.84
C PHE A 264 -1.76 16.16 28.04
N VAL A 265 -0.44 16.23 28.12
CA VAL A 265 0.39 17.15 27.34
C VAL A 265 1.18 16.31 26.33
N PRO A 266 0.87 16.38 25.03
CA PRO A 266 1.64 15.67 24.02
C PRO A 266 3.05 16.24 23.87
N ALA A 267 3.98 15.41 23.43
CA ALA A 267 5.29 15.85 22.97
C ALA A 267 5.15 16.53 21.60
N LEU A 268 6.06 17.46 21.30
CA LEU A 268 6.12 18.17 20.02
C LEU A 268 6.33 17.18 18.86
N ASP A 269 7.31 16.28 19.02
CA ASP A 269 7.59 15.15 18.12
C ASP A 269 7.14 13.84 18.80
N GLY A 270 5.93 13.90 19.36
CA GLY A 270 5.23 12.80 20.01
C GLY A 270 4.77 11.71 19.05
N LEU A 271 4.23 10.64 19.61
CA LEU A 271 3.49 9.66 18.80
C LEU A 271 2.04 10.13 18.69
N SER A 272 1.54 10.38 17.47
CA SER A 272 0.15 10.82 17.23
C SER A 272 -0.87 9.91 17.92
N ARG A 273 -0.63 8.59 17.88
CA ARG A 273 -1.39 7.57 18.63
C ARG A 273 -1.63 7.90 20.10
N VAL A 274 -0.65 8.44 20.82
CA VAL A 274 -0.75 8.61 22.27
C VAL A 274 -1.74 9.72 22.62
N SER A 275 -1.83 10.76 21.78
CA SER A 275 -2.87 11.78 21.89
C SER A 275 -4.27 11.20 21.67
N LEU A 276 -4.41 10.28 20.71
CA LEU A 276 -5.67 9.59 20.44
C LEU A 276 -6.08 8.67 21.60
N GLU A 277 -5.13 7.94 22.17
CA GLU A 277 -5.33 7.11 23.36
C GLU A 277 -5.70 7.93 24.59
N ALA A 278 -5.04 9.09 24.79
CA ALA A 278 -5.37 10.00 25.88
C ALA A 278 -6.78 10.59 25.72
N ALA A 279 -7.18 10.91 24.49
CA ALA A 279 -8.53 11.37 24.17
C ALA A 279 -9.57 10.26 24.41
N ALA A 280 -9.31 9.02 23.98
CA ALA A 280 -10.16 7.87 24.27
C ALA A 280 -10.32 7.65 25.79
N ALA A 281 -9.21 7.77 26.53
CA ALA A 281 -9.18 7.72 27.99
C ALA A 281 -9.88 8.90 28.67
N GLY A 282 -10.32 9.92 27.94
CA GLY A 282 -11.00 11.09 28.49
C GLY A 282 -10.07 12.03 29.26
N ALA A 283 -8.80 12.13 28.86
CA ALA A 283 -7.92 13.20 29.35
C ALA A 283 -8.15 14.48 28.52
N ALA A 284 -8.11 15.65 29.17
CA ALA A 284 -8.10 16.91 28.44
C ALA A 284 -6.72 17.13 27.78
N ILE A 285 -6.70 17.39 26.47
CA ILE A 285 -5.46 17.51 25.69
C ILE A 285 -4.96 18.97 25.72
N ALA A 286 -3.82 19.21 26.36
CA ALA A 286 -3.19 20.52 26.47
C ALA A 286 -2.22 20.79 25.30
N SER A 287 -2.78 20.93 24.10
CA SER A 287 -2.03 21.19 22.86
C SER A 287 -2.71 22.26 21.99
N PRO A 288 -2.81 23.52 22.44
CA PRO A 288 -3.37 24.59 21.63
C PRO A 288 -2.56 24.84 20.33
N PRO A 289 -3.13 25.52 19.32
CA PRO A 289 -2.38 25.95 18.14
C PRO A 289 -1.14 26.79 18.51
N GLY A 290 -0.04 26.63 17.78
CA GLY A 290 1.20 27.38 17.99
C GLY A 290 2.16 26.81 19.03
N VAL A 291 1.88 25.62 19.61
CA VAL A 291 2.72 24.99 20.64
C VAL A 291 4.11 24.59 20.14
N GLN A 292 4.25 24.34 18.83
CA GLN A 292 5.56 24.06 18.21
C GLN A 292 6.49 25.26 18.29
N GLU A 293 5.96 26.46 18.03
CA GLU A 293 6.69 27.72 18.07
C GLU A 293 6.83 28.25 19.50
N GLN A 294 5.79 28.09 20.32
CA GLN A 294 5.72 28.60 21.70
C GLN A 294 5.24 27.52 22.69
N PRO A 295 6.14 26.68 23.22
CA PRO A 295 5.81 25.60 24.16
C PRO A 295 5.13 26.06 25.46
N GLU A 296 5.28 27.33 25.85
CA GLU A 296 4.58 27.94 26.98
C GLU A 296 3.04 27.90 26.84
N LEU A 297 2.51 27.85 25.61
CA LEU A 297 1.07 27.75 25.38
C LEU A 297 0.48 26.45 25.94
N ALA A 298 1.21 25.33 25.87
CA ALA A 298 0.79 24.07 26.48
C ALA A 298 0.72 24.18 28.01
N ALA A 299 1.67 24.91 28.61
CA ALA A 299 1.67 25.15 30.06
C ALA A 299 0.54 26.07 30.50
N ALA A 300 0.20 27.09 29.70
CA ALA A 300 -0.94 27.97 29.95
C ALA A 300 -2.28 27.21 29.84
N ALA A 301 -2.42 26.35 28.81
CA ALA A 301 -3.58 25.48 28.67
C ALA A 301 -3.71 24.52 29.86
N LEU A 302 -2.62 23.86 30.26
CA LEU A 302 -2.58 23.01 31.45
C LEU A 302 -3.03 23.76 32.71
N ALA A 303 -2.50 24.96 32.97
CA ALA A 303 -2.86 25.74 34.16
C ALA A 303 -4.36 26.08 34.16
N ARG A 304 -4.87 26.54 33.02
CA ARG A 304 -6.29 26.83 32.83
C ARG A 304 -7.18 25.60 33.06
N PHE A 305 -6.77 24.43 32.58
CA PHE A 305 -7.53 23.19 32.79
C PHE A 305 -7.45 22.70 34.23
N ALA A 306 -6.35 22.94 34.92
CA ALA A 306 -6.19 22.57 36.32
C ALA A 306 -7.10 23.41 37.23
N GLU A 307 -7.19 24.72 36.97
CA GLU A 307 -7.98 25.69 37.75
C GLU A 307 -9.48 25.65 37.43
N ASN A 308 -9.87 25.33 36.19
CA ASN A 308 -11.26 25.33 35.75
C ASN A 308 -11.74 23.90 35.43
N GLU A 309 -12.29 23.21 36.43
CA GLU A 309 -12.83 21.85 36.27
C GLU A 309 -13.98 21.74 35.27
N PRO A 310 -15.01 22.64 35.27
CA PRO A 310 -16.07 22.59 34.26
C PRO A 310 -15.53 22.63 32.83
N LEU A 311 -14.59 23.54 32.55
CA LEU A 311 -13.94 23.64 31.24
C LEU A 311 -13.14 22.37 30.91
N ARG A 312 -12.39 21.83 31.88
CA ARG A 312 -11.63 20.58 31.69
C ARG A 312 -12.53 19.40 31.35
N LYS A 313 -13.68 19.27 32.01
CA LYS A 313 -14.68 18.22 31.71
C LYS A 313 -15.24 18.39 30.29
N GLN A 314 -15.64 19.61 29.92
CA GLN A 314 -16.11 19.90 28.57
C GLN A 314 -15.07 19.50 27.50
N LEU A 315 -13.81 19.90 27.66
CA LEU A 315 -12.74 19.59 26.71
C LEU A 315 -12.38 18.11 26.67
N SER A 316 -12.48 17.41 27.80
CA SER A 316 -12.33 15.94 27.87
C SER A 316 -13.42 15.23 27.06
N GLU A 317 -14.68 15.65 27.21
CA GLU A 317 -15.81 15.12 26.45
C GLU A 317 -15.71 15.43 24.96
N GLU A 318 -15.27 16.64 24.59
CA GLU A 318 -14.96 17.01 23.20
C GLU A 318 -13.84 16.15 22.61
N SER A 319 -12.74 15.96 23.35
CA SER A 319 -11.61 15.12 22.93
C SER A 319 -12.07 13.68 22.69
N ARG A 320 -12.89 13.14 23.60
CA ARG A 320 -13.46 11.80 23.47
C ARG A 320 -14.43 11.69 22.30
N ARG A 321 -15.31 12.67 22.07
CA ARG A 321 -16.16 12.67 20.86
C ARG A 321 -15.32 12.70 19.58
N GLY A 322 -14.15 13.35 19.61
CA GLY A 322 -13.19 13.38 18.51
C GLY A 322 -12.52 12.04 18.16
N ILE A 323 -12.76 10.96 18.92
CA ILE A 323 -12.32 9.60 18.57
C ILE A 323 -13.33 8.83 17.70
N ALA A 324 -14.55 9.36 17.52
CA ALA A 324 -15.52 8.79 16.60
C ALA A 324 -14.94 8.74 15.17
N GLY A 325 -15.09 7.60 14.49
CA GLY A 325 -14.48 7.36 13.19
C GLY A 325 -12.99 6.97 13.27
N LYS A 326 -12.44 6.76 14.47
CA LYS A 326 -11.03 6.40 14.67
C LYS A 326 -10.86 5.17 15.56
N THR A 327 -11.95 4.50 15.94
CA THR A 327 -11.82 3.20 16.63
C THR A 327 -11.32 2.14 15.64
N PHE A 328 -10.76 1.03 16.14
CA PHE A 328 -10.39 -0.06 15.23
C PHE A 328 -11.57 -0.63 14.45
N ALA A 329 -12.79 -0.61 15.01
CA ALA A 329 -13.99 -0.98 14.29
C ALA A 329 -14.28 -0.03 13.11
N ASP A 330 -14.18 1.29 13.34
CA ASP A 330 -14.37 2.31 12.29
C ASP A 330 -13.31 2.17 11.19
N VAL A 331 -12.04 2.06 11.58
CA VAL A 331 -10.91 1.92 10.65
C VAL A 331 -11.01 0.60 9.88
N GLY A 332 -11.45 -0.48 10.53
CA GLY A 332 -11.69 -1.77 9.88
C GLY A 332 -12.77 -1.67 8.81
N ALA A 333 -13.89 -1.01 9.10
CA ALA A 333 -14.96 -0.76 8.13
C ALA A 333 -14.50 0.11 6.95
N GLU A 334 -13.70 1.15 7.22
CA GLU A 334 -13.17 2.02 6.17
C GLU A 334 -12.21 1.27 5.22
N LEU A 335 -11.37 0.39 5.79
CA LEU A 335 -10.47 -0.46 5.01
C LEU A 335 -11.20 -1.55 4.24
N GLU A 336 -12.26 -2.15 4.79
CA GLU A 336 -13.12 -3.09 4.08
C GLU A 336 -13.75 -2.43 2.86
N GLU A 337 -14.38 -1.26 3.01
CA GLU A 337 -14.96 -0.51 1.89
C GLU A 337 -13.90 -0.23 0.80
N LEU A 338 -12.69 0.16 1.21
CA LEU A 338 -11.57 0.32 0.29
C LEU A 338 -11.28 -0.99 -0.45
N TYR A 339 -11.15 -2.12 0.25
CA TYR A 339 -10.81 -3.40 -0.37
C TYR A 339 -11.89 -3.89 -1.33
N GLU A 340 -13.16 -3.79 -0.96
CA GLU A 340 -14.28 -4.13 -1.83
C GLU A 340 -14.33 -3.25 -3.08
N SER A 341 -14.05 -1.95 -2.93
CA SER A 341 -13.97 -1.03 -4.07
C SER A 341 -12.86 -1.43 -5.06
N LEU A 342 -11.74 -1.96 -4.56
CA LEU A 342 -10.64 -2.46 -5.38
C LEU A 342 -11.00 -3.78 -6.06
N GLY A 343 -11.79 -4.63 -5.41
CA GLY A 343 -12.31 -5.88 -5.99
C GLY A 343 -13.02 -5.66 -7.33
N LYS A 344 -13.70 -4.52 -7.50
CA LYS A 344 -14.36 -4.12 -8.76
C LYS A 344 -13.40 -3.91 -9.93
N ARG A 345 -12.09 -3.78 -9.68
CA ARG A 345 -11.06 -3.66 -10.73
C ARG A 345 -10.66 -5.02 -11.32
N ARG A 346 -11.00 -6.14 -10.67
CA ARG A 346 -10.78 -7.47 -11.24
C ARG A 346 -11.85 -7.73 -12.30
N ARG A 347 -11.44 -8.28 -13.45
CA ARG A 347 -12.38 -8.72 -14.49
C ARG A 347 -13.20 -9.89 -13.94
N THR A 348 -14.51 -9.82 -14.10
CA THR A 348 -15.38 -10.96 -13.80
C THR A 348 -15.07 -12.08 -14.80
N PRO A 349 -14.85 -13.33 -14.36
CA PRO A 349 -14.69 -14.46 -15.27
C PRO A 349 -15.87 -14.53 -16.23
N LYS A 350 -15.60 -14.66 -17.54
CA LYS A 350 -16.67 -14.82 -18.54
C LYS A 350 -17.37 -16.18 -18.36
N PRO A 351 -18.70 -16.27 -18.57
CA PRO A 351 -19.40 -17.56 -18.67
C PRO A 351 -18.86 -18.40 -19.85
N PRO A 352 -19.14 -19.73 -19.89
CA PRO A 352 -18.54 -20.66 -20.85
C PRO A 352 -18.67 -20.18 -22.30
N GLU A 353 -17.59 -20.35 -23.05
CA GLU A 353 -17.38 -19.71 -24.34
C GLU A 353 -18.31 -20.27 -25.44
N PRO A 354 -18.87 -19.41 -26.31
CA PRO A 354 -19.79 -19.83 -27.39
C PRO A 354 -19.21 -20.82 -28.40
N LEU A 355 -17.90 -21.09 -28.34
CA LEU A 355 -17.13 -21.92 -29.27
C LEU A 355 -16.43 -23.10 -28.57
N ALA A 356 -16.86 -23.45 -27.35
CA ALA A 356 -16.22 -24.52 -26.56
C ALA A 356 -16.29 -25.91 -27.22
N ASP A 357 -17.11 -26.08 -28.25
CA ASP A 357 -17.27 -27.29 -29.06
C ASP A 357 -16.31 -27.35 -30.26
N ARG A 358 -15.53 -26.30 -30.53
CA ARG A 358 -14.54 -26.24 -31.62
C ARG A 358 -13.15 -26.62 -31.12
N ASP A 359 -12.35 -27.21 -32.01
CA ASP A 359 -10.94 -27.47 -31.75
C ASP A 359 -10.15 -26.17 -31.61
N TRP A 360 -9.18 -26.16 -30.69
CA TRP A 360 -8.28 -25.04 -30.49
C TRP A 360 -7.31 -24.92 -31.66
N ILE A 361 -7.10 -23.69 -32.13
CA ILE A 361 -6.01 -23.36 -33.05
C ILE A 361 -4.89 -22.65 -32.29
N LEU A 362 -3.65 -22.86 -32.73
CA LEU A 362 -2.52 -22.06 -32.28
C LEU A 362 -2.44 -20.79 -33.13
N ALA A 363 -2.34 -19.64 -32.48
CA ALA A 363 -2.24 -18.35 -33.14
C ALA A 363 -1.11 -17.51 -32.55
N ASP A 364 -0.39 -16.79 -33.42
CA ASP A 364 0.52 -15.72 -33.02
C ASP A 364 -0.09 -14.37 -33.41
N LEU A 365 -0.32 -13.50 -32.43
CA LEU A 365 -1.09 -12.28 -32.59
C LEU A 365 -0.22 -11.02 -32.66
N HIS A 366 1.10 -11.17 -32.69
CA HIS A 366 2.03 -10.05 -32.65
C HIS A 366 3.24 -10.32 -33.55
N LEU A 367 3.03 -10.14 -34.86
CA LEU A 367 4.06 -10.34 -35.88
C LEU A 367 4.25 -9.08 -36.71
N HIS A 368 5.50 -8.84 -37.09
CA HIS A 368 5.93 -7.74 -37.94
C HIS A 368 6.50 -8.28 -39.25
N THR A 369 6.39 -7.50 -40.32
CA THR A 369 6.88 -7.78 -41.68
C THR A 369 7.89 -6.71 -42.11
N SER A 370 8.42 -6.82 -43.34
CA SER A 370 9.30 -5.83 -43.97
C SER A 370 8.68 -4.42 -44.09
N TRP A 371 7.37 -4.29 -43.89
CA TRP A 371 6.67 -3.00 -43.79
C TRP A 371 6.96 -2.26 -42.48
N SER A 372 7.34 -2.97 -41.41
CA SER A 372 7.77 -2.37 -40.16
C SER A 372 9.28 -2.12 -40.16
N ALA A 373 9.71 -0.97 -39.63
CA ALA A 373 11.12 -0.55 -39.65
C ALA A 373 12.07 -1.45 -38.83
N ASP A 374 11.53 -2.35 -38.03
CA ASP A 374 12.24 -3.21 -37.09
C ASP A 374 12.21 -4.70 -37.48
N CYS A 375 11.65 -5.02 -38.64
CA CYS A 375 11.60 -6.37 -39.21
C CYS A 375 12.04 -6.35 -40.69
N SER A 376 12.53 -7.48 -41.18
CA SER A 376 13.03 -7.64 -42.56
C SER A 376 12.50 -8.91 -43.21
N VAL A 377 11.41 -9.46 -42.68
CA VAL A 377 10.77 -10.68 -43.19
C VAL A 377 9.69 -10.27 -44.17
N GLU A 378 9.78 -10.71 -45.42
CA GLU A 378 8.76 -10.44 -46.42
C GLU A 378 7.44 -11.14 -46.07
N VAL A 379 6.32 -10.61 -46.57
CA VAL A 379 4.99 -11.11 -46.22
C VAL A 379 4.80 -12.57 -46.61
N GLU A 380 5.22 -12.97 -47.81
CA GLU A 380 5.15 -14.34 -48.29
C GLU A 380 5.95 -15.31 -47.43
N ASP A 381 7.19 -14.94 -47.06
CA ASP A 381 8.06 -15.75 -46.21
C ASP A 381 7.44 -15.97 -44.82
N LEU A 382 6.79 -14.93 -44.28
CA LEU A 382 6.06 -15.02 -43.00
C LEU A 382 4.90 -16.02 -43.09
N LEU A 383 4.08 -15.93 -44.14
CA LEU A 383 2.94 -16.82 -44.36
C LEU A 383 3.38 -18.28 -44.52
N GLU A 384 4.40 -18.52 -45.34
CA GLU A 384 4.95 -19.86 -45.52
C GLU A 384 5.49 -20.42 -44.21
N TYR A 385 6.25 -19.62 -43.44
CA TYR A 385 6.78 -20.07 -42.16
C TYR A 385 5.66 -20.38 -41.15
N ALA A 386 4.61 -19.56 -41.08
CA ALA A 386 3.47 -19.78 -40.19
C ALA A 386 2.76 -21.12 -40.48
N GLU A 387 2.54 -21.45 -41.76
CA GLU A 387 1.97 -22.73 -42.17
C GLU A 387 2.89 -23.91 -41.81
N HIS A 388 4.20 -23.79 -42.07
CA HIS A 388 5.18 -24.82 -41.70
C HIS A 388 5.27 -25.04 -40.19
N ALA A 389 5.08 -23.98 -39.40
CA ALA A 389 5.01 -24.04 -37.94
C ALA A 389 3.69 -24.64 -37.42
N GLY A 390 2.69 -24.83 -38.29
CA GLY A 390 1.38 -25.37 -37.93
C GLY A 390 0.48 -24.37 -37.21
N LEU A 391 0.67 -23.06 -37.43
CA LEU A 391 -0.23 -22.04 -36.92
C LEU A 391 -1.55 -22.08 -37.70
N GLY A 392 -2.67 -22.01 -36.99
CA GLY A 392 -4.00 -21.91 -37.63
C GLY A 392 -4.41 -20.46 -37.89
N ALA A 393 -3.79 -19.50 -37.21
CA ALA A 393 -3.98 -18.08 -37.48
C ALA A 393 -2.72 -17.25 -37.14
N ILE A 394 -2.59 -16.10 -37.79
CA ILE A 394 -1.63 -15.07 -37.42
C ILE A 394 -2.27 -13.68 -37.42
N ALA A 395 -1.71 -12.72 -36.68
CA ALA A 395 -1.98 -11.31 -36.88
C ALA A 395 -0.73 -10.57 -37.33
N VAL A 396 -0.85 -9.80 -38.41
CA VAL A 396 0.21 -8.89 -38.88
C VAL A 396 -0.07 -7.51 -38.27
N THR A 397 0.88 -6.99 -37.51
CA THR A 397 0.71 -5.83 -36.62
C THR A 397 1.86 -4.84 -36.78
N ASP A 398 2.20 -4.49 -38.02
CA ASP A 398 3.31 -3.56 -38.33
C ASP A 398 3.15 -2.20 -37.64
N HIS A 399 4.28 -1.55 -37.34
CA HIS A 399 4.28 -0.29 -36.59
C HIS A 399 3.75 0.91 -37.39
N ASN A 400 2.56 1.40 -37.02
CA ASN A 400 1.90 2.59 -37.59
C ASN A 400 1.72 2.55 -39.12
N VAL A 401 1.61 1.34 -39.67
CA VAL A 401 1.44 1.09 -41.11
C VAL A 401 0.52 -0.11 -41.27
N PHE A 402 -0.51 0.02 -42.10
CA PHE A 402 -1.49 -1.07 -42.31
C PHE A 402 -1.27 -1.87 -43.61
N GLY A 403 -0.33 -1.43 -44.46
CA GLY A 403 -0.07 -2.02 -45.77
C GLY A 403 0.29 -3.51 -45.74
N GLY A 404 1.21 -3.92 -44.85
CA GLY A 404 1.63 -5.32 -44.71
C GLY A 404 0.50 -6.24 -44.26
N ALA A 405 -0.41 -5.76 -43.40
CA ALA A 405 -1.59 -6.51 -42.99
C ALA A 405 -2.57 -6.74 -44.15
N LEU A 406 -2.79 -5.74 -45.01
CA LEU A 406 -3.64 -5.87 -46.20
C LEU A 406 -3.05 -6.84 -47.23
N GLU A 407 -1.74 -6.74 -47.47
CA GLU A 407 -1.01 -7.66 -48.35
C GLU A 407 -1.10 -9.10 -47.85
N ALA A 408 -0.87 -9.33 -46.56
CA ALA A 408 -0.95 -10.65 -45.94
C ALA A 408 -2.36 -11.25 -46.04
N VAL A 409 -3.41 -10.45 -45.81
CA VAL A 409 -4.80 -10.90 -45.96
C VAL A 409 -5.14 -11.28 -47.41
N GLU A 410 -4.65 -10.53 -48.40
CA GLU A 410 -4.87 -10.85 -49.80
C GLU A 410 -4.18 -12.17 -50.19
N LEU A 411 -2.90 -12.33 -49.83
CA LEU A 411 -2.11 -13.52 -50.14
C LEU A 411 -2.57 -14.78 -49.41
N ALA A 412 -3.24 -14.64 -48.26
CA ALA A 412 -3.76 -15.77 -47.49
C ALA A 412 -5.13 -16.29 -47.98
N ARG A 413 -5.81 -15.63 -48.92
CA ARG A 413 -7.15 -16.07 -49.39
C ARG A 413 -7.19 -17.49 -49.96
N GLU A 414 -6.07 -17.95 -50.50
CA GLU A 414 -5.92 -19.28 -51.09
C GLU A 414 -5.17 -20.26 -50.18
N ARG A 415 -4.88 -19.87 -48.93
CA ARG A 415 -4.12 -20.65 -47.94
C ARG A 415 -5.02 -21.20 -46.83
N ASP A 416 -4.56 -22.25 -46.15
CA ASP A 416 -5.22 -22.81 -44.96
C ASP A 416 -4.69 -22.14 -43.68
N LEU A 417 -4.59 -20.80 -43.72
CA LEU A 417 -4.08 -19.96 -42.64
C LEU A 417 -4.96 -18.72 -42.51
N ILE A 418 -5.51 -18.47 -41.33
CA ILE A 418 -6.30 -17.25 -41.07
C ILE A 418 -5.35 -16.08 -40.79
N VAL A 419 -5.43 -15.02 -41.59
CA VAL A 419 -4.71 -13.76 -41.30
C VAL A 419 -5.65 -12.73 -40.72
N ILE A 420 -5.30 -12.22 -39.54
CA ILE A 420 -5.98 -11.12 -38.85
C ILE A 420 -5.26 -9.83 -39.21
N ALA A 421 -5.97 -8.92 -39.87
CA ALA A 421 -5.44 -7.59 -40.13
C ALA A 421 -5.35 -6.79 -38.83
N GLY A 422 -4.14 -6.35 -38.48
CA GLY A 422 -3.90 -5.51 -37.32
C GLY A 422 -2.85 -4.44 -37.60
N GLU A 423 -2.58 -3.66 -36.56
CA GLU A 423 -1.59 -2.58 -36.59
C GLU A 423 -1.09 -2.36 -35.16
N GLU A 424 0.21 -2.15 -34.96
CA GLU A 424 0.77 -1.70 -33.67
C GLU A 424 0.92 -0.18 -33.68
N ILE A 425 -0.03 0.50 -33.06
CA ILE A 425 -0.14 1.95 -33.07
C ILE A 425 0.68 2.55 -31.94
N LYS A 426 1.59 3.44 -32.30
CA LYS A 426 2.29 4.28 -31.33
C LYS A 426 1.40 5.46 -30.95
N THR A 427 0.91 5.42 -29.72
CA THR A 427 0.22 6.56 -29.10
C THR A 427 1.23 7.67 -28.83
N ASP A 428 0.77 8.89 -28.62
CA ASP A 428 1.62 10.07 -28.39
C ASP A 428 2.75 9.82 -27.38
N ASN A 429 2.45 9.87 -26.08
CA ASN A 429 3.42 9.66 -24.99
C ASN A 429 2.94 8.61 -23.99
N GLN A 430 2.08 7.69 -24.44
CA GLN A 430 1.37 6.73 -23.59
C GLN A 430 1.60 5.27 -24.00
N GLY A 431 2.61 5.00 -24.84
CA GLY A 431 3.01 3.66 -25.26
C GLY A 431 2.38 3.19 -26.56
N GLU A 432 2.34 1.88 -26.75
CA GLU A 432 1.80 1.22 -27.94
C GLU A 432 0.52 0.43 -27.61
N VAL A 433 -0.36 0.32 -28.61
CA VAL A 433 -1.60 -0.46 -28.57
C VAL A 433 -1.75 -1.15 -29.91
N ILE A 434 -2.07 -2.44 -29.90
CA ILE A 434 -2.41 -3.18 -31.11
C ILE A 434 -3.92 -3.16 -31.31
N GLY A 435 -4.35 -2.80 -32.52
CA GLY A 435 -5.71 -3.05 -32.97
C GLY A 435 -5.74 -4.32 -33.80
N LEU A 436 -6.63 -5.26 -33.47
CA LEU A 436 -6.88 -6.46 -34.26
C LEU A 436 -8.23 -6.35 -34.98
N PHE A 437 -8.36 -7.04 -36.13
CA PHE A 437 -9.56 -7.01 -36.98
C PHE A 437 -9.89 -5.61 -37.52
N LEU A 438 -8.85 -4.85 -37.83
CA LEU A 438 -8.97 -3.51 -38.41
C LEU A 438 -9.38 -3.58 -39.88
N LYS A 439 -9.97 -2.50 -40.38
CA LYS A 439 -10.41 -2.31 -41.76
C LYS A 439 -9.64 -1.20 -42.46
N GLU A 440 -9.16 -0.23 -41.69
CA GLU A 440 -8.39 0.91 -42.17
C GLU A 440 -7.30 1.29 -41.16
N GLU A 441 -6.23 1.91 -41.67
CA GLU A 441 -5.10 2.39 -40.88
C GLU A 441 -5.54 3.40 -39.81
N ILE A 442 -4.94 3.31 -38.63
CA ILE A 442 -5.21 4.21 -37.52
C ILE A 442 -4.18 5.35 -37.50
N PRO A 443 -4.61 6.62 -37.40
CA PRO A 443 -3.67 7.73 -37.32
C PRO A 443 -2.72 7.63 -36.11
N ARG A 444 -1.42 7.75 -36.39
CA ARG A 444 -0.38 7.78 -35.34
C ARG A 444 -0.46 9.01 -34.44
N GLY A 445 0.05 8.90 -33.21
CA GLY A 445 0.20 10.05 -32.29
C GLY A 445 -1.10 10.52 -31.63
N MET A 446 -2.16 9.71 -31.71
CA MET A 446 -3.37 9.91 -30.90
C MET A 446 -3.09 9.60 -29.42
N SER A 447 -3.92 10.11 -28.51
CA SER A 447 -3.85 9.66 -27.12
C SER A 447 -4.28 8.19 -26.99
N PHE A 448 -3.86 7.54 -25.91
CA PHE A 448 -4.18 6.13 -25.66
C PHE A 448 -5.70 5.85 -25.68
N ALA A 449 -6.49 6.77 -25.12
CA ALA A 449 -7.94 6.66 -25.06
C ALA A 449 -8.59 6.82 -26.45
N GLU A 450 -8.08 7.74 -27.26
CA GLU A 450 -8.55 7.96 -28.62
C GLU A 450 -8.19 6.80 -29.53
N THR A 451 -6.98 6.24 -29.42
CA THR A 451 -6.57 5.03 -30.16
C THR A 451 -7.50 3.86 -29.85
N ILE A 452 -7.79 3.60 -28.57
CA ILE A 452 -8.77 2.58 -28.16
C ILE A 452 -10.15 2.82 -28.78
N ALA A 453 -10.63 4.07 -28.75
CA ALA A 453 -11.92 4.41 -29.30
C ALA A 453 -11.98 4.18 -30.83
N THR A 454 -10.90 4.51 -31.55
CA THR A 454 -10.79 4.28 -33.00
C THR A 454 -10.78 2.80 -33.33
N ILE A 455 -10.01 1.97 -32.60
CA ILE A 455 -10.01 0.50 -32.77
C ILE A 455 -11.44 -0.04 -32.59
N LYS A 456 -12.11 0.34 -31.50
CA LYS A 456 -13.47 -0.11 -31.19
C LYS A 456 -14.50 0.39 -32.22
N ALA A 457 -14.34 1.59 -32.77
CA ALA A 457 -15.23 2.13 -33.80
C ALA A 457 -15.21 1.31 -35.09
N GLN A 458 -14.09 0.65 -35.40
CA GLN A 458 -13.99 -0.28 -36.53
C GLN A 458 -14.58 -1.67 -36.22
N GLY A 459 -14.89 -1.95 -34.95
CA GLY A 459 -15.27 -3.28 -34.44
C GLY A 459 -14.07 -4.16 -34.09
N GLY A 460 -12.88 -3.57 -33.99
CA GLY A 460 -11.63 -4.28 -33.68
C GLY A 460 -11.48 -4.60 -32.19
N LEU A 461 -10.54 -5.50 -31.88
CA LEU A 461 -10.15 -5.84 -30.51
C LEU A 461 -8.94 -5.03 -30.07
N VAL A 462 -8.94 -4.61 -28.80
CA VAL A 462 -7.83 -3.87 -28.20
C VAL A 462 -6.84 -4.86 -27.59
N TYR A 463 -5.64 -4.91 -28.15
CA TYR A 463 -4.54 -5.73 -27.67
C TYR A 463 -3.46 -4.82 -27.04
N LEU A 464 -3.04 -5.13 -25.82
CA LEU A 464 -1.95 -4.42 -25.15
C LEU A 464 -0.63 -5.21 -25.29
N PRO A 465 0.31 -4.77 -26.15
CA PRO A 465 1.60 -5.43 -26.32
C PRO A 465 2.57 -5.09 -25.18
N HIS A 466 3.47 -6.03 -24.90
CA HIS A 466 4.64 -5.95 -24.03
C HIS A 466 4.55 -4.94 -22.85
N PRO A 467 3.49 -5.01 -22.00
CA PRO A 467 3.07 -3.91 -21.11
C PRO A 467 4.09 -3.51 -20.02
N PHE A 468 5.15 -4.29 -19.82
CA PHE A 468 6.21 -4.04 -18.85
C PHE A 468 7.61 -4.02 -19.46
N ASP A 469 7.74 -4.05 -20.79
CA ASP A 469 9.01 -3.89 -21.45
C ASP A 469 9.45 -2.42 -21.45
N ARG A 470 10.50 -2.15 -20.67
CA ARG A 470 11.02 -0.79 -20.50
C ARG A 470 12.03 -0.40 -21.58
N MET A 471 12.28 -1.29 -22.53
CA MET A 471 13.06 -1.01 -23.74
C MET A 471 12.20 -0.39 -24.85
N HIS A 472 10.87 -0.56 -24.77
CA HIS A 472 9.89 -0.05 -25.71
C HIS A 472 8.97 1.00 -25.06
N SER A 473 8.04 1.53 -25.86
CA SER A 473 7.09 2.56 -25.41
C SER A 473 5.89 1.88 -24.75
N ILE A 474 5.82 1.92 -23.41
CA ILE A 474 4.72 1.29 -22.65
C ILE A 474 3.79 2.30 -22.01
N ALA A 475 2.54 1.89 -21.79
CA ALA A 475 1.59 2.64 -21.00
C ALA A 475 2.09 2.82 -19.58
N ASN A 476 2.12 4.07 -19.12
CA ASN A 476 2.44 4.35 -17.72
C ASN A 476 1.36 3.70 -16.81
N PRO A 477 1.67 3.46 -15.53
CA PRO A 477 0.74 2.79 -14.64
C PRO A 477 -0.64 3.41 -14.54
N ALA A 478 -0.74 4.73 -14.47
CA ALA A 478 -2.03 5.41 -14.32
C ALA A 478 -2.91 5.21 -15.56
N THR A 479 -2.32 5.27 -16.76
CA THR A 479 -3.00 4.96 -18.02
C THR A 479 -3.48 3.52 -18.04
N LEU A 480 -2.59 2.56 -17.70
CA LEU A 480 -2.92 1.14 -17.72
C LEU A 480 -4.09 0.79 -16.80
N HIS A 481 -4.08 1.28 -15.55
CA HIS A 481 -5.16 1.03 -14.60
C HIS A 481 -6.49 1.66 -15.05
N ARG A 482 -6.44 2.83 -15.68
CA ARG A 482 -7.65 3.53 -16.16
C ARG A 482 -8.35 2.78 -17.29
N HIS A 483 -7.59 2.19 -18.21
CA HIS A 483 -8.11 1.53 -19.41
C HIS A 483 -8.14 0.01 -19.32
N LEU A 484 -7.94 -0.56 -18.13
CA LEU A 484 -7.87 -2.01 -17.99
C LEU A 484 -9.15 -2.73 -18.44
N GLY A 485 -10.31 -2.11 -18.20
CA GLY A 485 -11.60 -2.63 -18.66
C GLY A 485 -11.83 -2.51 -20.18
N ASP A 486 -11.00 -1.73 -20.87
CA ASP A 486 -11.08 -1.53 -22.31
C ASP A 486 -10.21 -2.49 -23.13
N ILE A 487 -9.29 -3.20 -22.47
CA ILE A 487 -8.33 -4.12 -23.09
C ILE A 487 -8.97 -5.51 -23.25
N ASP A 488 -8.97 -6.01 -24.49
CA ASP A 488 -9.51 -7.32 -24.82
C ASP A 488 -8.45 -8.43 -24.68
N VAL A 489 -7.24 -8.16 -25.17
CA VAL A 489 -6.09 -9.08 -25.14
C VAL A 489 -4.91 -8.42 -24.40
N PHE A 490 -4.31 -9.15 -23.45
CA PHE A 490 -3.18 -8.67 -22.65
C PHE A 490 -1.98 -9.59 -22.85
N GLU A 491 -0.90 -9.07 -23.45
CA GLU A 491 0.30 -9.87 -23.71
C GLU A 491 1.03 -10.22 -22.40
N VAL A 492 1.17 -11.53 -22.14
CA VAL A 492 1.91 -12.05 -20.97
C VAL A 492 3.24 -12.69 -21.33
N TYR A 493 3.48 -12.95 -22.61
CA TYR A 493 4.70 -13.56 -23.10
C TYR A 493 5.06 -12.98 -24.46
N ASN A 494 6.27 -12.42 -24.56
CA ASN A 494 6.87 -11.95 -25.80
C ASN A 494 8.29 -12.53 -25.91
N ALA A 495 8.53 -13.26 -27.01
CA ALA A 495 9.77 -14.00 -27.21
C ALA A 495 10.96 -13.10 -27.60
N ARG A 496 10.71 -11.85 -28.00
CA ARG A 496 11.73 -10.89 -28.44
C ARG A 496 12.33 -10.07 -27.28
N LEU A 497 11.74 -10.14 -26.09
CA LEU A 497 12.19 -9.36 -24.94
C LEU A 497 13.61 -9.75 -24.52
N LEU A 498 14.44 -8.74 -24.27
CA LEU A 498 15.82 -8.95 -23.79
C LEU A 498 15.85 -9.55 -22.36
N PHE A 499 14.82 -9.32 -21.56
CA PHE A 499 14.75 -9.75 -20.16
C PHE A 499 13.43 -10.46 -19.83
N GLU A 500 13.52 -11.76 -19.51
CA GLU A 500 12.38 -12.59 -19.06
C GLU A 500 11.60 -12.02 -17.86
N ALA A 501 12.26 -11.19 -17.05
CA ALA A 501 11.62 -10.53 -15.91
C ALA A 501 10.42 -9.65 -16.29
N TYR A 502 10.32 -9.21 -17.55
CA TYR A 502 9.17 -8.46 -18.07
C TYR A 502 7.96 -9.36 -18.32
N ASN A 503 8.15 -10.55 -18.90
CA ASN A 503 7.10 -11.57 -19.03
C ASN A 503 6.56 -11.98 -17.66
N ASP A 504 7.46 -12.20 -16.68
CA ASP A 504 7.05 -12.48 -15.30
C ASP A 504 6.22 -11.35 -14.67
N GLU A 505 6.53 -10.09 -14.98
CA GLU A 505 5.79 -8.92 -14.50
C GLU A 505 4.40 -8.84 -15.14
N ALA A 506 4.32 -9.11 -16.45
CA ALA A 506 3.09 -9.18 -17.24
C ALA A 506 2.15 -10.26 -16.72
N LEU A 507 2.62 -11.50 -16.61
CA LEU A 507 1.83 -12.61 -16.09
C LEU A 507 1.33 -12.36 -14.66
N ARG A 508 2.18 -11.75 -13.80
CA ARG A 508 1.76 -11.38 -12.44
C ARG A 508 0.71 -10.28 -12.42
N PHE A 509 0.75 -9.34 -13.36
CA PHE A 509 -0.26 -8.29 -13.48
C PHE A 509 -1.58 -8.87 -14.00
N ALA A 510 -1.53 -9.68 -15.07
CA ALA A 510 -2.70 -10.34 -15.64
C ALA A 510 -3.45 -11.17 -14.58
N ARG A 511 -2.75 -12.01 -13.81
CA ARG A 511 -3.34 -12.78 -12.72
C ARG A 511 -3.95 -11.91 -11.62
N LYS A 512 -3.35 -10.75 -11.33
CA LYS A 512 -3.82 -9.84 -10.26
C LYS A 512 -5.20 -9.26 -10.55
N TYR A 513 -5.48 -8.99 -11.82
CA TYR A 513 -6.74 -8.40 -12.30
C TYR A 513 -7.66 -9.40 -13.01
N ASN A 514 -7.38 -10.70 -12.92
CA ASN A 514 -8.13 -11.76 -13.60
C ASN A 514 -8.23 -11.55 -15.13
N LEU A 515 -7.11 -11.21 -15.77
CA LEU A 515 -7.02 -11.09 -17.23
C LEU A 515 -6.61 -12.40 -17.92
N THR A 516 -6.35 -13.46 -17.14
CA THR A 516 -5.95 -14.79 -17.62
C THR A 516 -7.11 -15.75 -17.68
#